data_AF-B3M5Y8-F1
#
_entry.id   AF-B3M5Y8-F1
#
_cell.length_a   1.000
_cell.length_b   1.000
_cell.length_c   1.000
_cell.angle_alpha   90.00
_cell.angle_beta   90.00
_cell.angle_gamma   90.00
#
_symmetry.space_group_name_H-M   'P 1'
#
loop_
_entity.id
_entity.type
_entity.pdbx_description
1 polymer ?
#
loop_
_entity_poly.entity_id
_entity_poly.type
_entity_poly.pdbx_seq_one_letter_code
_entity_poly.pdbx_strand_id
1 'polypeptide(L)'
;MAGRLSQSKTKFSIMQNGQILRNLCLLVATCSMAAVVLGACNVCQTNNVKCLNETHYEYCATNVEAGQVQACPDDQVCTEFAAFCMPSGATPACQNSEADGTCETCDGTNLFVCTSRTTFQMCSGTNLTGTPSTCKANTVCSIRSGKFCVDSCEVTGSLECDRSA
;
A
#
# COMPACT_ATOMS: atom_id res chain seq x y z
N MET A 1 -0.74 -4.46 77.96
CA MET A 1 -0.02 -3.88 76.79
C MET A 1 -0.29 -4.75 75.56
N ALA A 2 -1.35 -4.51 74.78
CA ALA A 2 -1.64 -5.32 73.58
C ALA A 2 -2.44 -4.59 72.48
N GLY A 3 -2.55 -3.26 72.54
CA GLY A 3 -3.45 -2.49 71.66
C GLY A 3 -2.78 -1.68 70.54
N ARG A 4 -1.45 -1.48 70.56
CA ARG A 4 -0.77 -0.54 69.64
C ARG A 4 -0.07 -1.16 68.43
N LEU A 5 0.18 -2.48 68.41
CA LEU A 5 0.89 -3.14 67.29
C LEU A 5 -0.03 -3.55 66.13
N SER A 6 -1.34 -3.68 66.33
CA SER A 6 -2.29 -4.13 65.29
C SER A 6 -2.68 -2.99 64.32
N GLN A 7 -2.86 -1.76 64.80
CA GLN A 7 -3.27 -0.63 63.95
C GLN A 7 -2.21 -0.18 62.93
N SER A 8 -0.91 -0.38 63.21
CA SER A 8 0.17 0.10 62.34
C SER A 8 0.32 -0.76 61.07
N LYS A 9 0.15 -2.09 61.19
CA LYS A 9 0.24 -3.02 60.05
C LYS A 9 -0.90 -2.82 59.05
N THR A 10 -2.12 -2.63 59.52
CA THR A 10 -3.31 -2.46 58.66
C THR A 10 -3.24 -1.17 57.84
N LYS A 11 -2.72 -0.08 58.43
CA LYS A 11 -2.59 1.22 57.76
C LYS A 11 -1.52 1.20 56.66
N PHE A 12 -0.44 0.43 56.86
CA PHE A 12 0.66 0.29 55.90
C PHE A 12 0.24 -0.55 54.68
N SER A 13 -0.52 -1.64 54.87
CA SER A 13 -1.04 -2.48 53.78
C SER A 13 -2.07 -1.76 52.90
N ILE A 14 -2.91 -0.89 53.46
CA ILE A 14 -3.89 -0.10 52.70
C ILE A 14 -3.19 0.95 51.81
N MET A 15 -2.09 1.54 52.29
CA MET A 15 -1.35 2.57 51.57
C MET A 15 -0.53 2.00 50.40
N GLN A 16 -0.06 0.76 50.48
CA GLN A 16 0.63 0.07 49.38
C GLN A 16 -0.34 -0.41 48.29
N ASN A 17 -1.55 -0.87 48.65
CA ASN A 17 -2.55 -1.31 47.68
C ASN A 17 -3.06 -0.17 46.77
N GLY A 18 -3.21 1.05 47.31
CA GLY A 18 -3.65 2.21 46.52
C GLY A 18 -2.61 2.73 45.52
N GLN A 19 -1.32 2.57 45.83
CA GLN A 19 -0.21 2.96 44.96
C GLN A 19 -0.01 1.97 43.81
N ILE A 20 -0.14 0.66 44.09
CA ILE A 20 -0.07 -0.40 43.08
C ILE A 20 -1.26 -0.28 42.11
N LEU A 21 -2.47 -0.04 42.62
CA LEU A 21 -3.67 0.16 41.80
C LEU A 21 -3.58 1.43 40.93
N ARG A 22 -3.03 2.53 41.45
CA ARG A 22 -2.75 3.76 40.67
C ARG A 22 -1.75 3.51 39.55
N ASN A 23 -0.64 2.82 39.83
CA ASN A 23 0.36 2.53 38.80
C ASN A 23 -0.15 1.53 37.74
N LEU A 24 -0.99 0.56 38.13
CA LEU A 24 -1.62 -0.37 37.20
C LEU A 24 -2.63 0.35 36.28
N CYS A 25 -3.45 1.27 36.83
CA CYS A 25 -4.34 2.10 36.02
C CYS A 25 -3.59 3.04 35.06
N LEU A 26 -2.45 3.59 35.48
CA LEU A 26 -1.61 4.43 34.63
C LEU A 26 -0.97 3.63 33.47
N LEU A 27 -0.54 2.38 33.73
CA LEU A 27 0.02 1.50 32.69
C LEU A 27 -1.03 1.03 31.66
N VAL A 28 -2.27 0.77 32.09
CA VAL A 28 -3.37 0.40 31.18
C VAL A 28 -3.80 1.60 30.32
N ALA A 29 -3.74 2.82 30.85
CA ALA A 29 -4.10 4.04 30.10
C ALA A 29 -3.10 4.40 28.99
N THR A 30 -1.83 3.99 29.11
CA THR A 30 -0.78 4.34 28.13
C THR A 30 -0.67 3.39 26.93
N CYS A 31 -1.31 2.21 26.96
CA CYS A 31 -1.19 1.23 25.87
C CYS A 31 -2.16 1.45 24.70
N SER A 32 -3.00 2.50 24.72
CA SER A 32 -4.11 2.64 23.77
C SER A 32 -3.85 3.54 22.56
N MET A 33 -2.62 4.01 22.33
CA MET A 33 -2.30 4.84 21.15
C MET A 33 -1.16 4.25 20.32
N ALA A 34 -1.33 3.01 19.88
CA ALA A 34 -0.70 2.57 18.64
C ALA A 34 -1.81 2.47 17.59
N ALA A 35 -2.33 3.64 17.18
CA ALA A 35 -3.07 3.70 15.93
C ALA A 35 -2.03 3.45 14.83
N VAL A 36 -1.94 2.21 14.37
CA VAL A 36 -1.24 1.90 13.13
C VAL A 36 -2.06 2.60 12.05
N VAL A 37 -1.61 3.78 11.64
CA VAL A 37 -2.15 4.44 10.47
C VAL A 37 -1.62 3.61 9.30
N LEU A 38 -2.38 2.59 8.94
CA LEU A 38 -2.19 1.93 7.66
C LEU A 38 -2.52 3.00 6.63
N GLY A 39 -1.51 3.45 5.89
CA GLY A 39 -1.72 4.37 4.79
C GLY A 39 -2.86 3.86 3.91
N ALA A 40 -3.74 4.75 3.48
CA ALA A 40 -4.86 4.36 2.62
C ALA A 40 -4.32 3.89 1.25
N CYS A 41 -4.43 2.59 1.00
CA CYS A 41 -3.91 2.00 -0.22
C CYS A 41 -4.69 2.48 -1.46
N ASN A 42 -3.98 2.71 -2.57
CA ASN A 42 -4.56 3.24 -3.82
C ASN A 42 -5.34 4.57 -3.63
N VAL A 43 -4.96 5.36 -2.63
CA VAL A 43 -5.47 6.72 -2.39
C VAL A 43 -4.30 7.69 -2.30
N CYS A 44 -4.48 8.88 -2.86
CA CYS A 44 -3.51 9.96 -2.76
C CYS A 44 -3.31 10.40 -1.30
N GLN A 45 -2.08 10.25 -0.81
CA GLN A 45 -1.69 10.59 0.54
C GLN A 45 -1.24 12.06 0.64
N THR A 46 -1.00 12.53 1.86
CA THR A 46 -0.54 13.92 2.14
C THR A 46 0.85 14.24 1.58
N ASN A 47 1.65 13.21 1.27
CA ASN A 47 2.96 13.33 0.62
C ASN A 47 2.86 13.43 -0.92
N ASN A 48 1.66 13.57 -1.49
CA ASN A 48 1.37 13.64 -2.93
C ASN A 48 1.76 12.39 -3.72
N VAL A 49 1.85 11.23 -3.07
CA VAL A 49 1.93 9.94 -3.76
C VAL A 49 0.78 9.03 -3.34
N LYS A 50 0.42 8.15 -4.25
CA LYS A 50 -0.51 7.06 -4.05
C LYS A 50 0.29 5.77 -4.15
N CYS A 51 0.52 5.10 -3.02
CA CYS A 51 1.08 3.76 -3.05
C CYS A 51 0.06 2.82 -3.69
N LEU A 52 0.54 1.91 -4.53
CA LEU A 52 -0.27 0.90 -5.21
C LEU A 52 -0.05 -0.45 -4.55
N ASN A 53 1.21 -0.90 -4.49
CA ASN A 53 1.62 -2.06 -3.72
C ASN A 53 2.79 -1.68 -2.78
N GLU A 54 3.53 -2.67 -2.27
CA GLU A 54 4.65 -2.40 -1.37
C GLU A 54 5.76 -1.61 -2.04
N THR A 55 5.96 -1.70 -3.35
CA THR A 55 7.13 -1.15 -4.05
C THR A 55 6.78 -0.14 -5.13
N HIS A 56 5.52 0.04 -5.48
CA HIS A 56 5.06 0.87 -6.58
C HIS A 56 4.14 1.99 -6.10
N TYR A 57 4.26 3.13 -6.76
CA TYR A 57 3.51 4.33 -6.44
C TYR A 57 3.22 5.17 -7.68
N GLU A 58 2.25 6.06 -7.56
CA GLU A 58 1.91 7.06 -8.56
C GLU A 58 1.96 8.45 -7.91
N TYR A 59 2.37 9.47 -8.67
CA TYR A 59 2.28 10.84 -8.21
C TYR A 59 0.84 11.37 -8.28
N CYS A 60 0.43 12.07 -7.25
CA CYS A 60 -0.87 12.74 -7.14
C CYS A 60 -0.81 14.26 -7.33
N ALA A 61 0.37 14.79 -7.65
CA ALA A 61 0.57 16.23 -7.83
C ALA A 61 -0.08 16.72 -9.14
N THR A 62 -0.73 17.89 -9.11
CA THR A 62 -1.42 18.49 -10.26
C THR A 62 -0.50 18.82 -11.43
N ASN A 63 0.80 18.85 -11.22
CA ASN A 63 1.83 19.13 -12.22
C ASN A 63 2.51 17.87 -12.79
N VAL A 64 2.04 16.68 -12.44
CA VAL A 64 2.53 15.40 -12.97
C VAL A 64 1.38 14.71 -13.71
N GLU A 65 1.70 14.05 -14.82
CA GLU A 65 0.71 13.29 -15.59
C GLU A 65 0.19 12.13 -14.73
N ALA A 66 -1.14 12.05 -14.57
CA ALA A 66 -1.77 11.05 -13.72
C ALA A 66 -1.67 9.65 -14.33
N GLY A 67 -1.44 8.66 -13.47
CA GLY A 67 -1.31 7.26 -13.83
C GLY A 67 0.01 6.91 -14.51
N GLN A 68 1.10 7.64 -14.19
CA GLN A 68 2.45 7.12 -14.34
C GLN A 68 2.86 6.42 -13.05
N VAL A 69 2.99 5.10 -13.11
CA VAL A 69 3.55 4.33 -12.01
C VAL A 69 5.06 4.31 -12.03
N GLN A 70 5.61 4.42 -10.84
CA GLN A 70 7.03 4.38 -10.55
C GLN A 70 7.28 3.33 -9.49
N ALA A 71 8.45 2.70 -9.54
CA ALA A 71 8.93 1.82 -8.49
C ALA A 71 9.80 2.60 -7.50
N CYS A 72 9.70 2.24 -6.23
CA CYS A 72 10.72 2.56 -5.26
C CYS A 72 12.03 1.85 -5.61
N PRO A 73 13.19 2.42 -5.24
CA PRO A 73 14.48 1.75 -5.38
C PRO A 73 14.50 0.36 -4.72
N ASP A 74 15.46 -0.47 -5.12
CA ASP A 74 15.68 -1.78 -4.51
C ASP A 74 15.75 -1.70 -2.98
N ASP A 75 15.21 -2.72 -2.30
CA ASP A 75 15.09 -2.81 -0.84
C ASP A 75 14.29 -1.67 -0.18
N GLN A 76 13.46 -0.96 -0.93
CA GLN A 76 12.56 0.07 -0.40
C GLN A 76 11.09 -0.26 -0.65
N VAL A 77 10.25 0.25 0.25
CA VAL A 77 8.81 0.13 0.23
C VAL A 77 8.14 1.50 0.22
N CYS A 78 7.01 1.60 -0.45
CA CYS A 78 6.15 2.78 -0.48
C CYS A 78 5.41 2.93 0.85
N THR A 79 5.51 4.12 1.42
CA THR A 79 4.95 4.49 2.72
C THR A 79 4.23 5.84 2.62
N GLU A 80 3.41 6.15 3.62
CA GLU A 80 2.73 7.43 3.76
C GLU A 80 3.63 8.56 4.28
N PHE A 81 4.90 8.27 4.59
CA PHE A 81 5.83 9.25 5.13
C PHE A 81 6.23 10.29 4.08
N ALA A 82 6.77 11.43 4.56
CA ALA A 82 7.26 12.49 3.68
C ALA A 82 8.36 11.99 2.72
N ALA A 83 9.24 11.11 3.21
CA ALA A 83 10.08 10.26 2.36
C ALA A 83 9.28 8.99 2.05
N PHE A 84 8.63 8.94 0.89
CA PHE A 84 7.66 7.89 0.58
C PHE A 84 8.31 6.54 0.29
N CYS A 85 9.50 6.49 -0.33
CA CYS A 85 10.27 5.24 -0.44
C CYS A 85 11.19 5.10 0.78
N MET A 86 10.88 4.13 1.64
CA MET A 86 11.62 3.84 2.87
C MET A 86 12.22 2.44 2.81
N PRO A 87 13.30 2.14 3.54
CA PRO A 87 13.83 0.77 3.61
C PRO A 87 12.76 -0.25 4.00
N SER A 88 12.84 -1.47 3.45
CA SER A 88 11.87 -2.57 3.60
C SER A 88 11.59 -3.07 5.03
N GLY A 89 12.27 -2.51 6.05
CA GLY A 89 11.90 -2.67 7.46
C GLY A 89 10.80 -1.72 7.94
N ALA A 90 10.40 -0.73 7.13
CA ALA A 90 9.27 0.14 7.39
C ALA A 90 7.94 -0.57 7.07
N THR A 91 6.87 -0.17 7.74
CA THR A 91 5.53 -0.67 7.40
C THR A 91 5.07 -0.05 6.08
N PRO A 92 4.82 -0.84 5.03
CA PRO A 92 4.36 -0.31 3.76
C PRO A 92 2.93 0.21 3.88
N ALA A 93 2.60 1.26 3.12
CA ALA A 93 1.25 1.82 3.06
C ALA A 93 0.28 0.92 2.27
N CYS A 94 0.79 0.16 1.31
CA CYS A 94 0.04 -0.87 0.58
C CYS A 94 0.73 -2.23 0.74
N GLN A 95 -0.04 -3.28 0.91
CA GLN A 95 0.47 -4.65 0.86
C GLN A 95 0.61 -5.12 -0.60
N ASN A 96 1.41 -6.14 -0.87
CA ASN A 96 1.72 -6.64 -2.21
C ASN A 96 0.53 -7.06 -3.09
N SER A 97 -0.68 -7.15 -2.54
CA SER A 97 -1.87 -7.67 -3.23
C SER A 97 -2.53 -6.68 -4.20
N GLU A 98 -2.05 -5.44 -4.29
CA GLU A 98 -2.76 -4.35 -4.95
C GLU A 98 -1.91 -3.75 -6.10
N ALA A 99 -1.94 -4.37 -7.29
CA ALA A 99 -1.32 -3.85 -8.52
C ALA A 99 0.19 -3.52 -8.48
N ASP A 100 1.01 -4.41 -9.00
CA ASP A 100 2.47 -4.22 -9.13
C ASP A 100 2.91 -3.53 -10.42
N GLY A 101 1.97 -3.11 -11.27
CA GLY A 101 2.29 -2.55 -12.58
C GLY A 101 3.02 -3.54 -13.50
N THR A 102 3.18 -4.81 -13.11
CA THR A 102 3.81 -5.80 -13.95
C THR A 102 2.89 -6.15 -15.11
N CYS A 103 3.53 -6.44 -16.23
CA CYS A 103 2.82 -6.78 -17.44
C CYS A 103 2.72 -8.29 -17.55
N GLU A 104 1.48 -8.77 -17.67
CA GLU A 104 1.23 -10.16 -17.98
C GLU A 104 1.95 -10.57 -19.27
N THR A 105 2.29 -11.85 -19.34
CA THR A 105 2.97 -12.45 -20.50
C THR A 105 2.04 -13.43 -21.19
N CYS A 106 2.29 -13.71 -22.47
CA CYS A 106 1.49 -14.68 -23.20
C CYS A 106 1.59 -16.06 -22.55
N ASP A 107 0.46 -16.55 -22.05
CA ASP A 107 0.33 -17.85 -21.37
C ASP A 107 -0.41 -18.89 -22.23
N GLY A 108 -0.88 -18.49 -23.41
CA GLY A 108 -1.72 -19.30 -24.30
C GLY A 108 -3.23 -19.16 -24.05
N THR A 109 -3.64 -18.40 -23.04
CA THR A 109 -5.04 -18.14 -22.71
C THR A 109 -5.53 -16.85 -23.38
N ASN A 110 -4.72 -15.80 -23.31
CA ASN A 110 -5.07 -14.49 -23.86
C ASN A 110 -4.58 -14.32 -25.31
N LEU A 111 -5.38 -13.66 -26.15
CA LEU A 111 -5.02 -13.35 -27.55
C LEU A 111 -4.02 -12.18 -27.66
N PHE A 112 -3.89 -11.40 -26.61
CA PHE A 112 -2.98 -10.28 -26.51
C PHE A 112 -2.59 -10.06 -25.05
N VAL A 113 -1.50 -9.33 -24.85
CA VAL A 113 -1.12 -8.80 -23.54
C VAL A 113 -0.80 -7.33 -23.63
N CYS A 114 -1.02 -6.61 -22.53
CA CYS A 114 -0.53 -5.26 -22.38
C CYS A 114 1.00 -5.28 -22.25
N THR A 115 1.65 -4.43 -23.03
CA THR A 115 3.10 -4.21 -22.96
C THR A 115 3.46 -2.87 -22.35
N SER A 116 2.48 -2.00 -22.12
CA SER A 116 2.53 -0.85 -21.22
C SER A 116 1.09 -0.45 -20.94
N ARG A 117 0.90 0.63 -20.18
CA ARG A 117 -0.42 1.21 -19.95
C ARG A 117 -1.14 1.60 -21.23
N THR A 118 -0.39 1.93 -22.29
CA THR A 118 -0.94 2.39 -23.57
C THR A 118 -0.48 1.55 -24.76
N THR A 119 0.20 0.42 -24.56
CA THR A 119 0.62 -0.46 -25.65
C THR A 119 0.24 -1.89 -25.36
N PHE A 120 -0.07 -2.63 -26.43
CA PHE A 120 -0.41 -4.04 -26.38
C PHE A 120 0.28 -4.78 -27.52
N GLN A 121 0.39 -6.10 -27.39
CA GLN A 121 0.95 -6.94 -28.43
C GLN A 121 0.22 -8.28 -28.49
N MET A 122 0.15 -8.85 -29.70
CA MET A 122 -0.58 -10.10 -29.94
C MET A 122 0.19 -11.31 -29.44
N CYS A 123 -0.53 -12.28 -28.90
CA CYS A 123 -0.01 -13.58 -28.48
C CYS A 123 -0.31 -14.66 -29.52
N SER A 124 0.66 -15.54 -29.75
CA SER A 124 0.51 -16.80 -30.47
C SER A 124 0.98 -17.94 -29.56
N GLY A 125 0.04 -18.57 -28.87
CA GLY A 125 0.35 -19.47 -27.76
C GLY A 125 1.05 -18.70 -26.64
N THR A 126 2.24 -19.15 -26.26
CA THR A 126 3.06 -18.52 -25.21
C THR A 126 4.03 -17.45 -25.72
N ASN A 127 3.97 -17.10 -27.01
CA ASN A 127 4.92 -16.17 -27.64
C ASN A 127 4.25 -14.87 -28.08
N LEU A 128 4.95 -13.75 -27.90
CA LEU A 128 4.59 -12.47 -28.51
C LEU A 128 4.81 -12.52 -30.03
N THR A 129 3.94 -11.84 -30.77
CA THR A 129 4.01 -11.76 -32.23
C THR A 129 3.80 -10.33 -32.74
N GLY A 130 4.33 -10.05 -33.92
CA GLY A 130 4.24 -8.72 -34.52
C GLY A 130 5.01 -7.65 -33.74
N THR A 131 4.63 -6.40 -33.93
CA THR A 131 5.15 -5.24 -33.19
C THR A 131 4.13 -4.72 -32.19
N PRO A 132 4.56 -4.14 -31.05
CA PRO A 132 3.65 -3.49 -30.11
C PRO A 132 2.80 -2.43 -30.81
N SER A 133 1.50 -2.45 -30.55
CA SER A 133 0.53 -1.47 -31.03
C SER A 133 0.19 -0.49 -29.90
N THR A 134 0.01 0.78 -30.24
CA THR A 134 -0.31 1.83 -29.27
C THR A 134 -1.81 2.13 -29.27
N CYS A 135 -2.38 2.23 -28.08
CA CYS A 135 -3.73 2.71 -27.84
C CYS A 135 -3.88 4.17 -28.28
N LYS A 136 -5.10 4.57 -28.64
CA LYS A 136 -5.39 5.96 -29.01
C LYS A 136 -5.34 6.85 -27.76
N ALA A 137 -5.24 8.16 -27.97
CA ALA A 137 -5.32 9.14 -26.89
C ALA A 137 -6.56 8.89 -26.00
N ASN A 138 -6.37 9.03 -24.69
CA ASN A 138 -7.37 8.77 -23.64
C ASN A 138 -7.82 7.31 -23.50
N THR A 139 -7.15 6.37 -24.16
CA THR A 139 -7.41 4.93 -23.99
C THR A 139 -6.20 4.20 -23.44
N VAL A 140 -6.47 3.19 -22.61
CA VAL A 140 -5.46 2.37 -21.93
C VAL A 140 -5.68 0.90 -22.27
N CYS A 141 -4.61 0.11 -22.21
CA CYS A 141 -4.70 -1.32 -22.42
C CYS A 141 -5.37 -2.02 -21.23
N SER A 142 -6.27 -2.98 -21.50
CA SER A 142 -6.82 -3.85 -20.46
C SER A 142 -7.21 -5.24 -20.98
N ILE A 143 -6.36 -6.23 -20.71
CA ILE A 143 -6.62 -7.66 -20.85
C ILE A 143 -7.89 -8.04 -20.08
N ARG A 144 -8.07 -7.52 -18.85
CA ARG A 144 -9.24 -7.84 -18.01
C ARG A 144 -10.57 -7.46 -18.66
N SER A 145 -10.59 -6.37 -19.43
CA SER A 145 -11.78 -5.94 -20.17
C SER A 145 -12.12 -6.81 -21.38
N GLY A 146 -11.19 -7.68 -21.81
CA GLY A 146 -11.27 -8.45 -23.05
C GLY A 146 -11.13 -7.59 -24.33
N LYS A 147 -10.87 -6.28 -24.20
CA LYS A 147 -10.68 -5.34 -25.30
C LYS A 147 -9.25 -4.82 -25.29
N PHE A 148 -8.68 -4.58 -26.46
CA PHE A 148 -7.29 -4.10 -26.58
C PHE A 148 -7.07 -2.76 -25.87
N CYS A 149 -7.95 -1.78 -26.12
CA CYS A 149 -7.88 -0.45 -25.55
C CYS A 149 -9.28 -0.04 -25.09
N VAL A 150 -9.38 0.43 -23.86
CA VAL A 150 -10.61 0.92 -23.23
C VAL A 150 -10.42 2.34 -22.76
N ASP A 151 -11.52 3.05 -22.54
CA ASP A 151 -11.45 4.40 -22.01
C ASP A 151 -10.85 4.37 -20.61
N SER A 152 -9.92 5.29 -20.33
CA SER A 152 -9.26 5.37 -19.02
C SER A 152 -10.23 5.54 -17.85
N CYS A 153 -11.42 6.11 -18.08
CA CYS A 153 -12.46 6.26 -17.06
C CYS A 153 -13.27 4.97 -16.81
N GLU A 154 -13.21 4.00 -17.73
CA GLU A 154 -13.91 2.71 -17.59
C GLU A 154 -13.08 1.67 -16.82
N VAL A 155 -11.77 1.88 -16.67
CA VAL A 155 -10.90 0.98 -15.91
C VAL A 155 -11.09 1.23 -14.41
N THR A 156 -12.02 0.47 -13.82
CA THR A 156 -12.23 0.42 -12.38
C THR A 156 -11.51 -0.79 -11.78
N GLY A 157 -10.51 -0.57 -10.93
CA GLY A 157 -9.82 -1.64 -10.20
C GLY A 157 -8.30 -1.52 -10.21
N SER A 158 -7.63 -2.64 -9.90
CA SER A 158 -6.17 -2.77 -9.87
C SER A 158 -5.56 -2.42 -11.23
N LEU A 159 -4.50 -1.62 -11.20
CA LEU A 159 -3.74 -1.21 -12.37
C LEU A 159 -3.15 -2.42 -13.10
N GLU A 160 -3.35 -2.46 -14.41
CA GLU A 160 -2.92 -3.55 -15.29
C GLU A 160 -1.76 -3.06 -16.15
N CYS A 161 -0.55 -3.61 -15.96
CA CYS A 161 0.64 -3.32 -16.76
C CYS A 161 0.95 -1.82 -16.95
N ASP A 162 1.78 -1.24 -16.09
CA ASP A 162 2.20 0.17 -16.20
C ASP A 162 3.72 0.31 -16.18
N ARG A 163 4.34 -0.14 -17.27
CA ARG A 163 5.74 0.12 -17.59
C ARG A 163 5.86 1.24 -18.62
N SER A 164 7.01 1.91 -18.66
CA SER A 164 7.37 2.82 -19.75
C SER A 164 7.30 2.08 -21.09
N ALA A 165 6.64 2.69 -22.09
CA ALA A 165 6.50 2.13 -23.44
C ALA A 165 7.78 2.23 -24.27
#